data_AF-A0A953EBI2-F1
#
_entry.id   AF-A0A953EBI2-F1
#
_cell.length_a   1.000
_cell.length_b   1.000
_cell.length_c   1.000
_cell.angle_alpha   90.00
_cell.angle_beta   90.00
_cell.angle_gamma   90.00
#
_symmetry.space_group_name_H-M   'P 1'
#
loop_
_entity.id
_entity.type
_entity.pdbx_description
1 polymer ?
#
loop_
_entity_poly.entity_id
_entity_poly.type
_entity_poly.pdbx_seq_one_letter_code
_entity_poly.pdbx_strand_id
1 'polypeptide(L)'
;MEATGPALTLEFELAPAAATRLARHPAIAAARSSRTRSAAEELIWLDGTEGELAEAGLVLEAGPRGARRLQRILPDGALPWLPGTPAGPAEEPEPEAAGEPVPIAAFSGRRSLLPLVTPEGAVQADLLVGKLRAVAAERPVARLCLTGPAPALLALARQLAADLPMLPPRAALAEEGRALALGTPPRPRHHGPPRLDGAATVEEALLAAIGHLLEAMLYHAPACRPDAGPEGVHQMRVALRRLRSVLRVFRPTARCPAVEDFDARLKVLARLLGPARDWDVFLAGLGAEAAAVLGPDRRIAALLKAAEARRQAAYLALRQELDRPGFRRLVLDGLALLLLRPWREAAESTERQALLSAPLPEFAARLLDRRWRKFRAEGEEIAAHSAGALHELRLSTKRLRYAAELFAPLWPGKASRRFLKRLSRLQEELGLVNDSTVARMLVGSLAGVPAWAAGAMEGFAAAQLDRARRHALSAWEDLMLAAAFWSDS
;
A
#
# COMPACT_ATOMS: atom_id res chain seq x y z
N MET A 1 10.96 28.84 19.29
CA MET A 1 11.57 28.19 18.11
C MET A 1 10.50 28.11 17.05
N GLU A 2 10.45 29.10 16.15
CA GLU A 2 9.51 29.08 15.03
C GLU A 2 9.84 27.90 14.12
N ALA A 3 8.94 26.92 14.04
CA ALA A 3 9.02 25.83 13.09
C ALA A 3 8.61 26.35 11.69
N THR A 4 9.41 27.25 11.10
CA THR A 4 9.23 27.75 9.74
C THR A 4 9.82 26.77 8.73
N GLY A 5 9.24 25.57 8.66
CA GLY A 5 9.39 24.70 7.50
C GLY A 5 8.59 25.24 6.31
N PRO A 6 8.88 24.80 5.07
CA PRO A 6 8.08 25.18 3.91
C PRO A 6 6.62 24.75 4.10
N ALA A 7 5.68 25.57 3.63
CA ALA A 7 4.26 25.23 3.65
C ALA A 7 4.03 24.00 2.76
N LEU A 8 3.42 22.97 3.33
CA LEU A 8 3.06 21.73 2.64
C LEU A 8 1.54 21.70 2.46
N THR A 9 1.06 20.93 1.49
CA THR A 9 -0.38 20.71 1.29
C THR A 9 -0.70 19.22 1.34
N LEU A 10 -1.69 18.84 2.14
CA LEU A 10 -2.25 17.49 2.20
C LEU A 10 -3.73 17.51 1.84
N GLU A 11 -4.11 16.70 0.86
CA GLU A 11 -5.47 16.43 0.44
C GLU A 11 -6.02 15.19 1.17
N PHE A 12 -7.29 15.29 1.58
CA PHE A 12 -8.06 14.20 2.16
C PHE A 12 -9.42 14.08 1.46
N GLU A 13 -9.88 12.84 1.28
CA GLU A 13 -11.24 12.53 0.87
C GLU A 13 -12.15 12.48 2.10
N LEU A 14 -13.36 13.03 1.96
CA LEU A 14 -14.44 12.89 2.95
C LEU A 14 -15.67 12.29 2.29
N ALA A 15 -16.45 11.54 3.07
CA ALA A 15 -17.83 11.29 2.70
C ALA A 15 -18.58 12.64 2.54
N PRO A 16 -19.33 12.88 1.46
CA PRO A 16 -20.03 14.16 1.25
C PRO A 16 -20.92 14.59 2.42
N ALA A 17 -21.59 13.62 3.07
CA ALA A 17 -22.38 13.87 4.28
C ALA A 17 -21.51 14.35 5.47
N ALA A 18 -20.26 13.90 5.58
CA ALA A 18 -19.34 14.32 6.63
C ALA A 18 -18.80 15.74 6.41
N ALA A 19 -18.69 16.19 5.15
CA ALA A 19 -18.20 17.53 4.83
C ALA A 19 -19.08 18.65 5.43
N THR A 20 -20.39 18.42 5.54
CA THR A 20 -21.32 19.39 6.18
C THR A 20 -21.04 19.59 7.66
N ARG A 21 -20.44 18.59 8.33
CA ARG A 21 -20.07 18.63 9.74
C ARG A 21 -18.71 19.30 9.97
N LEU A 22 -17.85 19.40 8.94
CA LEU A 22 -16.49 19.92 9.08
C LEU A 22 -16.48 21.35 9.67
N ALA A 23 -17.31 22.24 9.14
CA ALA A 23 -17.37 23.64 9.60
C ALA A 23 -17.82 23.79 11.07
N ARG A 24 -18.49 22.78 11.64
CA ARG A 24 -18.96 22.74 13.02
C ARG A 24 -18.07 21.87 13.92
N HIS A 25 -17.06 21.22 13.36
CA HIS A 25 -16.16 20.36 14.11
C HIS A 25 -15.41 21.18 15.18
N PRO A 26 -15.29 20.72 16.43
CA PRO A 26 -14.65 21.48 17.51
C PRO A 26 -13.25 21.99 17.14
N ALA A 27 -12.42 21.14 16.53
CA ALA A 27 -11.09 21.52 16.06
C ALA A 27 -11.09 22.69 15.05
N ILE A 28 -12.07 22.74 14.13
CA ILE A 28 -12.20 23.82 13.15
C ILE A 28 -12.75 25.08 13.81
N ALA A 29 -13.76 24.93 14.68
CA ALA A 29 -14.39 26.05 15.35
C ALA A 29 -13.41 26.78 16.29
N ALA A 30 -12.60 26.03 17.04
CA ALA A 30 -11.61 26.57 17.96
C ALA A 30 -10.43 27.26 17.26
N ALA A 31 -10.02 26.75 16.08
CA ALA A 31 -8.87 27.28 15.35
C ALA A 31 -9.22 28.42 14.37
N ARG A 32 -10.50 28.73 14.14
CA ARG A 32 -10.92 29.69 13.11
C ARG A 32 -10.42 31.09 13.42
N SER A 33 -9.61 31.66 12.52
CA SER A 33 -9.04 33.00 12.69
C SER A 33 -9.81 34.11 11.96
N SER A 34 -10.57 33.75 10.92
CA SER A 34 -11.37 34.72 10.15
C SER A 34 -12.60 34.06 9.50
N ARG A 35 -13.43 34.89 8.86
CA ARG A 35 -14.66 34.44 8.20
C ARG A 35 -14.33 33.51 7.02
N THR A 36 -15.05 32.39 6.95
CA THR A 36 -15.02 31.48 5.80
C THR A 36 -15.41 32.21 4.53
N ARG A 37 -14.56 32.12 3.50
CA ARG A 37 -14.88 32.58 2.15
C ARG A 37 -15.39 31.40 1.35
N SER A 38 -16.39 31.59 0.50
CA SER A 38 -16.88 30.53 -0.36
C SER A 38 -17.34 31.05 -1.69
N ALA A 39 -17.11 30.28 -2.74
CA ALA A 39 -17.54 30.57 -4.09
C ALA A 39 -18.02 29.29 -4.78
N ALA A 40 -18.82 29.46 -5.82
CA ALA A 40 -19.04 28.38 -6.78
C ALA A 40 -17.70 28.05 -7.45
N GLU A 41 -17.47 26.76 -7.70
CA GLU A 41 -16.25 26.26 -8.32
C GLU A 41 -16.63 25.29 -9.44
N GLU A 42 -15.98 25.46 -10.58
CA GLU A 42 -16.10 24.60 -11.73
C GLU A 42 -14.70 24.26 -12.24
N LEU A 43 -14.40 22.97 -12.33
CA LEU A 43 -13.14 22.45 -12.86
C LEU A 43 -13.49 21.56 -14.06
N ILE A 44 -12.89 21.81 -15.21
CA ILE A 44 -13.10 21.01 -16.41
C ILE A 44 -11.76 20.41 -16.81
N TRP A 45 -11.72 19.09 -16.96
CA TRP A 45 -10.53 18.36 -17.38
C TRP A 45 -10.69 17.91 -18.83
N LEU A 46 -9.64 18.16 -19.60
CA LEU A 46 -9.50 17.82 -21.01
C LEU A 46 -8.41 16.76 -21.17
N ASP A 47 -8.56 15.94 -22.20
CA ASP A 47 -7.56 14.97 -22.66
C ASP A 47 -7.61 14.90 -24.20
N GLY A 48 -6.64 14.21 -24.81
CA GLY A 48 -6.74 13.85 -26.21
C GLY A 48 -7.83 12.81 -26.45
N THR A 49 -8.21 12.61 -27.72
CA THR A 49 -9.33 11.74 -28.09
C THR A 49 -9.08 10.27 -27.76
N GLU A 50 -7.82 9.87 -27.62
CA GLU A 50 -7.44 8.49 -27.26
C GLU A 50 -6.91 8.39 -25.82
N GLY A 51 -6.84 9.50 -25.08
CA GLY A 51 -6.38 9.56 -23.68
C GLY A 51 -4.87 9.72 -23.53
N GLU A 52 -4.22 10.37 -24.49
CA GLU A 52 -2.78 10.51 -24.61
C GLU A 52 -2.14 11.22 -23.40
N LEU A 53 -2.79 12.27 -22.85
CA LEU A 53 -2.29 12.92 -21.64
C LEU A 53 -2.41 11.99 -20.44
N ALA A 54 -3.56 11.32 -20.31
CA ALA A 54 -3.75 10.36 -19.22
C ALA A 54 -2.73 9.22 -19.27
N GLU A 55 -2.33 8.71 -20.45
CA GLU A 55 -1.28 7.70 -20.58
C GLU A 55 0.06 8.20 -20.04
N ALA A 56 0.39 9.48 -20.25
CA ALA A 56 1.55 10.14 -19.68
C ALA A 56 1.39 10.53 -18.18
N GLY A 57 0.24 10.22 -17.55
CA GLY A 57 -0.02 10.60 -16.16
C GLY A 57 -0.36 12.08 -15.97
N LEU A 58 -0.81 12.73 -17.05
CA LEU A 58 -1.12 14.15 -17.13
C LEU A 58 -2.61 14.37 -17.39
N VAL A 59 -3.05 15.61 -17.18
CA VAL A 59 -4.38 16.10 -17.60
C VAL A 59 -4.31 17.59 -17.85
N LEU A 60 -5.17 18.09 -18.75
CA LEU A 60 -5.27 19.53 -19.00
C LEU A 60 -6.48 20.10 -18.27
N GLU A 61 -6.28 21.00 -17.31
CA GLU A 61 -7.36 21.71 -16.65
C GLU A 61 -7.69 22.99 -17.42
N ALA A 62 -8.95 23.13 -17.83
CA ALA A 62 -9.46 24.36 -18.42
C ALA A 62 -9.85 25.34 -17.31
N GLY A 63 -9.16 26.47 -17.28
CA GLY A 63 -9.44 27.61 -16.42
C GLY A 63 -10.38 28.64 -17.07
N PRO A 64 -10.73 29.69 -16.30
CA PRO A 64 -11.56 30.78 -16.80
C PRO A 64 -10.95 31.43 -18.04
N ARG A 65 -11.80 31.82 -19.01
CA ARG A 65 -11.40 32.52 -20.25
C ARG A 65 -10.47 31.71 -21.18
N GLY A 66 -10.50 30.39 -21.10
CA GLY A 66 -9.76 29.51 -22.01
C GLY A 66 -8.29 29.30 -21.66
N ALA A 67 -7.82 29.79 -20.51
CA ALA A 67 -6.49 29.45 -20.01
C ALA A 67 -6.43 27.94 -19.71
N ARG A 68 -5.39 27.26 -20.17
CA ARG A 68 -5.19 25.82 -19.94
C ARG A 68 -3.99 25.62 -19.04
N ARG A 69 -4.09 24.68 -18.09
CA ARG A 69 -2.99 24.31 -17.18
C ARG A 69 -2.79 22.81 -17.21
N LEU A 70 -1.59 22.40 -17.59
CA LEU A 70 -1.19 21.00 -17.52
C LEU A 70 -0.95 20.61 -16.07
N GLN A 71 -1.54 19.50 -15.64
CA GLN A 71 -1.41 18.97 -14.28
C GLN A 71 -0.89 17.55 -14.31
N ARG A 72 -0.07 17.20 -13.31
CA ARG A 72 0.34 15.83 -13.06
C ARG A 72 -0.65 15.16 -12.10
N ILE A 73 -1.17 14.02 -12.51
CA ILE A 73 -2.18 13.26 -11.76
C ILE A 73 -1.69 11.87 -11.33
N LEU A 74 -0.61 11.38 -11.95
CA LEU A 74 0.10 10.18 -11.57
C LEU A 74 1.60 10.47 -11.34
N PRO A 75 2.28 9.75 -10.45
CA PRO A 75 3.72 9.90 -10.24
C PRO A 75 4.52 9.60 -11.52
N ASP A 76 5.54 10.42 -11.81
CA ASP A 76 6.48 10.27 -12.93
C ASP A 76 7.75 9.50 -12.56
N GLY A 77 7.91 9.15 -11.27
CA GLY A 77 9.04 8.40 -10.74
C GLY A 77 10.25 9.25 -10.33
N ALA A 78 10.24 10.57 -10.57
CA ALA A 78 11.36 11.45 -10.24
C ALA A 78 11.34 11.95 -8.78
N LEU A 79 10.14 12.05 -8.17
CA LEU A 79 9.97 12.53 -6.80
C LEU A 79 9.08 11.60 -5.97
N PRO A 80 9.32 11.48 -4.65
CA PRO A 80 8.44 10.74 -3.77
C PRO A 80 7.07 11.43 -3.70
N TRP A 81 6.09 10.84 -4.38
CA TRP A 81 4.69 11.23 -4.26
C TRP A 81 4.13 10.67 -2.95
N LEU A 82 3.87 11.54 -1.98
CA LEU A 82 3.36 11.15 -0.66
C LEU A 82 1.84 10.93 -0.72
N PRO A 83 1.29 10.04 0.10
CA PRO A 83 -0.17 9.93 0.23
C PRO A 83 -0.77 11.30 0.58
N GLY A 84 -1.77 11.71 -0.19
CA GLY A 84 -2.43 13.00 0.02
C GLY A 84 -1.69 14.18 -0.60
N THR A 85 -0.60 14.00 -1.34
CA THR A 85 -0.11 15.06 -2.23
C THR A 85 -1.21 15.36 -3.27
N PRO A 86 -1.69 16.62 -3.39
CA PRO A 86 -2.67 17.00 -4.41
C PRO A 86 -2.05 16.97 -5.81
N ALA A 87 -2.89 16.93 -6.85
CA ALA A 87 -2.40 17.15 -8.21
C ALA A 87 -1.77 18.55 -8.31
N GLY A 88 -0.63 18.64 -8.98
CA GLY A 88 0.16 19.86 -9.12
C GLY A 88 0.40 20.21 -10.59
N PRO A 89 0.88 21.43 -10.88
CA PRO A 89 1.29 21.79 -12.23
C PRO A 89 2.38 20.84 -12.74
N ALA A 90 2.29 20.44 -13.99
CA ALA A 90 3.37 19.72 -14.66
C ALA A 90 4.40 20.72 -15.20
N GLU A 91 5.69 20.44 -14.99
CA GLU A 91 6.79 21.25 -15.54
C GLU A 91 7.09 20.92 -17.02
N GLU A 92 6.60 19.77 -17.50
CA GLU A 92 6.75 19.34 -18.88
C GLU A 92 5.93 20.22 -19.83
N PRO A 93 6.42 20.46 -21.07
CA PRO A 93 5.60 21.08 -22.09
C PRO A 93 4.36 20.23 -22.36
N GLU A 94 3.26 20.88 -22.77
CA GLU A 94 2.08 20.18 -23.26
C GLU A 94 2.54 19.25 -24.40
N PRO A 95 2.31 17.93 -24.31
CA PRO A 95 2.61 17.02 -25.41
C PRO A 95 1.92 17.52 -26.68
N GLU A 96 2.58 17.41 -27.83
CA GLU A 96 1.93 17.61 -29.12
C GLU A 96 0.81 16.57 -29.25
N ALA A 97 -0.40 16.93 -28.81
CA ALA A 97 -1.56 16.06 -28.88
C ALA A 97 -1.88 15.78 -30.35
N ALA A 98 -2.33 14.56 -30.66
CA ALA A 98 -2.75 14.17 -32.00
C ALA A 98 -4.06 14.85 -32.47
N GLY A 99 -4.53 15.90 -31.79
CA GLY A 99 -5.78 16.62 -32.07
C GLY A 99 -6.09 17.68 -31.01
N GLU A 100 -7.25 18.33 -31.15
CA GLU A 100 -7.74 19.31 -30.16
C GLU A 100 -8.24 18.59 -28.89
N PRO A 101 -7.78 18.97 -27.68
CA PRO A 101 -8.22 18.34 -26.44
C PRO A 101 -9.72 18.46 -26.20
N VAL A 102 -10.36 17.37 -25.77
CA VAL A 102 -11.81 17.28 -25.52
C VAL A 102 -12.12 17.15 -24.03
N PRO A 103 -13.25 17.69 -23.54
CA PRO A 103 -13.67 17.50 -22.15
C PRO A 103 -13.97 16.04 -21.82
N ILE A 104 -13.27 15.51 -20.80
CA ILE A 104 -13.47 14.13 -20.32
C ILE A 104 -14.35 14.08 -19.07
N ALA A 105 -14.22 15.07 -18.18
CA ALA A 105 -14.97 15.15 -16.94
C ALA A 105 -14.95 16.58 -16.40
N ALA A 106 -15.90 16.88 -15.51
CA ALA A 106 -15.97 18.15 -14.82
C ALA A 106 -16.37 17.98 -13.36
N PHE A 107 -15.84 18.81 -12.48
CA PHE A 107 -16.37 19.02 -11.15
C PHE A 107 -17.19 20.31 -11.14
N SER A 108 -18.36 20.27 -10.51
CA SER A 108 -19.20 21.44 -10.24
C SER A 108 -19.60 21.46 -8.77
N GLY A 109 -19.39 22.57 -8.08
CA GLY A 109 -19.78 22.66 -6.67
C GLY A 109 -19.40 23.97 -6.01
N ARG A 110 -18.99 23.86 -4.75
CA ARG A 110 -18.60 24.97 -3.90
C ARG A 110 -17.22 24.71 -3.32
N ARG A 111 -16.37 25.73 -3.37
CA ARG A 111 -15.09 25.78 -2.66
C ARG A 111 -15.22 26.70 -1.46
N SER A 112 -14.72 26.26 -0.32
CA SER A 112 -14.76 27.00 0.94
C SER A 112 -13.37 27.08 1.54
N LEU A 113 -12.87 28.31 1.73
CA LEU A 113 -11.58 28.59 2.34
C LEU A 113 -11.77 29.00 3.80
N LEU A 114 -11.12 28.27 4.70
CA LEU A 114 -11.18 28.43 6.14
C LEU A 114 -9.77 28.69 6.67
N PRO A 115 -9.42 29.95 6.96
CA PRO A 115 -8.16 30.27 7.62
C PRO A 115 -8.20 29.85 9.09
N LEU A 116 -7.22 29.06 9.50
CA LEU A 116 -7.10 28.50 10.85
C LEU A 116 -5.75 28.86 11.46
N VAL A 117 -5.71 28.98 12.78
CA VAL A 117 -4.51 29.12 13.59
C VAL A 117 -4.55 28.03 14.64
N THR A 118 -3.65 27.06 14.55
CA THR A 118 -3.47 25.99 15.55
C THR A 118 -2.30 26.34 16.47
N PRO A 119 -2.14 25.65 17.61
CA PRO A 119 -0.97 25.84 18.48
C PRO A 119 0.37 25.62 17.76
N GLU A 120 0.39 24.76 16.74
CA GLU A 120 1.59 24.39 15.96
C GLU A 120 1.79 25.26 14.71
N GLY A 121 0.85 26.15 14.36
CA GLY A 121 1.00 27.09 13.25
C GLY A 121 -0.30 27.41 12.49
N ALA A 122 -0.19 28.34 11.54
CA ALA A 122 -1.30 28.69 10.66
C ALA A 122 -1.58 27.57 9.65
N VAL A 123 -2.86 27.26 9.44
CA VAL A 123 -3.33 26.27 8.46
C VAL A 123 -4.44 26.89 7.62
N GLN A 124 -4.33 26.81 6.30
CA GLN A 124 -5.44 27.06 5.39
C GLN A 124 -6.17 25.74 5.12
N ALA A 125 -7.45 25.66 5.47
CA ALA A 125 -8.30 24.54 5.09
C ALA A 125 -9.16 24.92 3.88
N ASP A 126 -9.01 24.17 2.80
CA ASP A 126 -9.73 24.35 1.55
C ASP A 126 -10.65 23.16 1.30
N LEU A 127 -11.95 23.39 1.43
CA LEU A 127 -12.99 22.37 1.31
C LEU A 127 -13.71 22.52 -0.03
N LEU A 128 -13.59 21.50 -0.87
CA LEU A 128 -14.32 21.35 -2.12
C LEU A 128 -15.48 20.37 -1.92
N VAL A 129 -16.73 20.78 -2.17
CA VAL A 129 -17.93 19.92 -2.08
C VAL A 129 -18.81 20.12 -3.30
N GLY A 130 -19.18 19.04 -3.96
CA GLY A 130 -20.01 19.12 -5.15
C GLY A 130 -20.22 17.78 -5.82
N LYS A 131 -20.31 17.81 -7.15
CA LYS A 131 -20.46 16.63 -8.00
C LYS A 131 -19.33 16.57 -9.01
N LEU A 132 -18.79 15.38 -9.17
CA LEU A 132 -17.97 15.01 -10.30
C LEU A 132 -18.88 14.42 -11.38
N ARG A 133 -18.72 14.89 -12.62
CA ARG A 133 -19.58 14.58 -13.76
C ARG A 133 -18.72 14.11 -14.91
N ALA A 134 -19.20 13.09 -15.59
CA ALA A 134 -18.79 12.68 -16.93
C ALA A 134 -20.06 12.59 -17.79
N VAL A 135 -19.90 12.33 -19.09
CA VAL A 135 -21.03 12.29 -20.04
C VAL A 135 -22.13 11.34 -19.60
N ALA A 136 -21.77 10.15 -19.11
CA ALA A 136 -22.72 9.09 -18.77
C ALA A 136 -22.96 8.91 -17.26
N ALA A 137 -22.28 9.66 -16.39
CA ALA A 137 -22.33 9.40 -14.95
C ALA A 137 -22.02 10.65 -14.10
N GLU A 138 -22.63 10.73 -12.92
CA GLU A 138 -22.28 11.71 -11.90
C GLU A 138 -22.14 11.04 -10.53
N ARG A 139 -21.29 11.61 -9.66
CA ARG A 139 -21.20 11.21 -8.25
C ARG A 139 -20.85 12.38 -7.34
N PRO A 140 -21.31 12.39 -6.08
CA PRO A 140 -20.93 13.42 -5.13
C PRO A 140 -19.47 13.27 -4.69
N VAL A 141 -18.81 14.40 -4.43
CA VAL A 141 -17.40 14.49 -4.03
C VAL A 141 -17.24 15.48 -2.89
N ALA A 142 -16.37 15.15 -1.94
CA ALA A 142 -15.82 16.10 -0.98
C ALA A 142 -14.31 15.91 -0.79
N ARG A 143 -13.53 16.99 -0.98
CA ARG A 143 -12.08 17.03 -0.79
C ARG A 143 -11.71 18.13 0.20
N LEU A 144 -10.78 17.84 1.10
CA LEU A 144 -10.21 18.81 2.04
C LEU A 144 -8.71 18.89 1.82
N CYS A 145 -8.23 20.04 1.35
CA CYS A 145 -6.81 20.36 1.32
C CYS A 145 -6.44 21.16 2.56
N LEU A 146 -5.40 20.75 3.28
CA LEU A 146 -4.83 21.47 4.41
C LEU A 146 -3.44 21.96 4.03
N THR A 147 -3.21 23.27 4.06
CA THR A 147 -1.92 23.89 3.71
C THR A 147 -1.31 24.60 4.92
N GLY A 148 -0.06 24.29 5.25
CA GLY A 148 0.62 24.82 6.44
C GLY A 148 1.89 24.04 6.82
N PRO A 149 2.48 24.30 7.99
CA PRO A 149 3.65 23.55 8.46
C PRO A 149 3.25 22.11 8.87
N ALA A 150 4.13 21.14 8.61
CA ALA A 150 3.85 19.71 8.83
C ALA A 150 3.28 19.37 10.22
N PRO A 151 3.82 19.89 11.35
CA PRO A 151 3.26 19.62 12.67
C PRO A 151 1.79 20.06 12.82
N ALA A 152 1.44 21.25 12.31
CA ALA A 152 0.07 21.77 12.37
C ALA A 152 -0.90 20.97 11.51
N LEU A 153 -0.46 20.58 10.31
CA LEU A 153 -1.26 19.72 9.42
C LEU A 153 -1.59 18.37 10.07
N LEU A 154 -0.59 17.71 10.63
CA LEU A 154 -0.75 16.39 11.26
C LEU A 154 -1.58 16.47 12.54
N ALA A 155 -1.39 17.51 13.36
CA ALA A 155 -2.17 17.73 14.57
C ALA A 155 -3.66 17.92 14.24
N LEU A 156 -3.97 18.81 13.29
CA LEU A 156 -5.34 19.05 12.84
C LEU A 156 -5.95 17.81 12.18
N ALA A 157 -5.22 17.16 11.27
CA ALA A 157 -5.70 15.95 10.59
C ALA A 157 -6.01 14.81 11.57
N ARG A 158 -5.22 14.63 12.64
CA ARG A 158 -5.49 13.64 13.69
C ARG A 158 -6.76 13.94 14.48
N GLN A 159 -7.00 15.21 14.82
CA GLN A 159 -8.23 15.61 15.51
C GLN A 159 -9.46 15.38 14.61
N LEU A 160 -9.38 15.79 13.35
CA LEU A 160 -10.47 15.59 12.39
C LEU A 160 -10.74 14.11 12.10
N ALA A 161 -9.69 13.30 11.90
CA ALA A 161 -9.83 11.88 11.60
C ALA A 161 -10.32 11.03 12.77
N ALA A 162 -10.31 11.56 14.00
CA ALA A 162 -10.94 10.89 15.13
C ALA A 162 -12.46 10.76 14.90
N ASP A 163 -13.10 11.84 14.44
CA ASP A 163 -14.56 11.95 14.35
C ASP A 163 -15.10 11.86 12.92
N LEU A 164 -14.27 12.20 11.93
CA LEU A 164 -14.63 12.20 10.51
C LEU A 164 -13.94 11.04 9.77
N PRO A 165 -14.66 10.31 8.90
CA PRO A 165 -14.08 9.27 8.06
C PRO A 165 -13.29 9.92 6.92
N MET A 166 -12.09 10.41 7.23
CA MET A 166 -11.18 11.03 6.27
C MET A 166 -9.88 10.24 6.13
N LEU A 167 -9.45 10.09 4.89
CA LEU A 167 -8.18 9.46 4.50
C LEU A 167 -7.61 10.22 3.31
N PRO A 168 -6.30 10.15 3.06
CA PRO A 168 -5.75 10.62 1.79
C PRO A 168 -6.50 9.96 0.61
N PRO A 169 -6.82 10.71 -0.45
CA PRO A 169 -7.51 10.17 -1.61
C PRO A 169 -6.64 9.13 -2.34
N ARG A 170 -7.30 8.17 -2.99
CA ARG A 170 -6.62 7.07 -3.71
C ARG A 170 -6.14 7.48 -5.11
N ALA A 171 -6.64 8.60 -5.62
CA ALA A 171 -6.28 9.18 -6.91
C ALA A 171 -6.55 10.69 -6.89
N ALA A 172 -5.94 11.41 -7.83
CA ALA A 172 -6.31 12.81 -8.07
C ALA A 172 -7.78 12.91 -8.51
N LEU A 173 -8.44 14.04 -8.22
CA LEU A 173 -9.85 14.23 -8.59
C LEU A 173 -10.08 14.11 -10.11
N ALA A 174 -9.13 14.60 -10.91
CA ALA A 174 -9.15 14.46 -12.37
C ALA A 174 -9.07 12.99 -12.83
N GLU A 175 -8.21 12.17 -12.21
CA GLU A 175 -8.14 10.73 -12.49
C GLU A 175 -9.44 10.02 -12.09
N GLU A 176 -10.06 10.42 -10.99
CA GLU A 176 -11.39 9.91 -10.63
C GLU A 176 -12.46 10.35 -11.65
N GLY A 177 -12.29 11.52 -12.29
CA GLY A 177 -13.14 12.02 -13.37
C GLY A 177 -13.02 11.18 -14.64
N ARG A 178 -11.79 10.93 -15.07
CA ARG A 178 -11.47 10.01 -16.18
C ARG A 178 -12.05 8.62 -15.93
N ALA A 179 -11.82 8.06 -14.75
CA ALA A 179 -12.32 6.74 -14.36
C ALA A 179 -13.86 6.67 -14.41
N LEU A 180 -14.53 7.73 -13.95
CA LEU A 180 -15.98 7.88 -14.04
C LEU A 180 -16.46 7.92 -15.50
N ALA A 181 -15.75 8.63 -16.39
CA ALA A 181 -16.08 8.70 -17.81
C ALA A 181 -15.93 7.35 -18.53
N LEU A 182 -14.91 6.58 -18.18
CA LEU A 182 -14.62 5.28 -18.78
C LEU A 182 -15.38 4.10 -18.15
N GLY A 183 -16.08 4.32 -17.03
CA GLY A 183 -16.70 3.22 -16.27
C GLY A 183 -15.69 2.23 -15.70
N THR A 184 -14.47 2.69 -15.39
CA THR A 184 -13.36 1.88 -14.87
C THR A 184 -12.97 2.34 -13.47
N PRO A 185 -12.27 1.52 -12.65
CA PRO A 185 -11.70 2.00 -11.40
C PRO A 185 -10.59 3.03 -11.66
N PRO A 186 -10.40 4.04 -10.79
CA PRO A 186 -9.28 4.97 -10.91
C PRO A 186 -7.95 4.21 -10.85
N ARG A 187 -7.00 4.66 -11.66
CA ARG A 187 -5.65 4.10 -11.63
C ARG A 187 -4.99 4.43 -10.29
N PRO A 188 -4.30 3.46 -9.67
CA PRO A 188 -3.55 3.73 -8.47
C PRO A 188 -2.35 4.63 -8.82
N ARG A 189 -2.04 5.59 -7.96
CA ARG A 189 -0.76 6.33 -8.02
C ARG A 189 0.42 5.38 -7.91
N HIS A 190 0.32 4.42 -6.99
CA HIS A 190 1.31 3.38 -6.78
C HIS A 190 0.67 2.03 -6.57
N HIS A 191 1.23 1.01 -7.22
CA HIS A 191 0.87 -0.39 -7.06
C HIS A 191 2.14 -1.25 -7.06
N GLY A 192 2.06 -2.46 -6.50
CA GLY A 192 3.20 -3.38 -6.52
C GLY A 192 4.41 -2.90 -5.70
N PRO A 193 5.64 -3.33 -6.04
CA PRO A 193 6.84 -2.95 -5.29
C PRO A 193 7.28 -1.52 -5.64
N PRO A 194 7.82 -0.75 -4.67
CA PRO A 194 8.42 0.54 -4.96
C PRO A 194 9.61 0.38 -5.90
N ARG A 195 9.77 1.31 -6.83
CA ARG A 195 10.98 1.45 -7.65
C ARG A 195 11.85 2.51 -7.00
N LEU A 196 13.05 2.13 -6.59
CA LEU A 196 14.00 3.04 -5.97
C LEU A 196 14.97 3.58 -7.04
N ASP A 197 15.31 4.86 -6.92
CA ASP A 197 16.31 5.50 -7.76
C ASP A 197 17.73 5.17 -7.26
N GLY A 198 18.64 4.87 -8.19
CA GLY A 198 20.05 4.62 -7.92
C GLY A 198 20.81 5.86 -7.46
N ALA A 199 20.35 7.05 -7.84
CA ALA A 199 20.94 8.32 -7.41
C ALA A 199 20.46 8.76 -6.02
N ALA A 200 19.41 8.13 -5.47
CA ALA A 200 18.85 8.51 -4.18
C ALA A 200 19.79 8.17 -3.01
N THR A 201 19.66 8.97 -1.96
CA THR A 201 20.19 8.65 -0.63
C THR A 201 19.36 7.55 0.05
N VAL A 202 19.91 6.97 1.13
CA VAL A 202 19.20 6.00 1.96
C VAL A 202 17.89 6.57 2.53
N GLU A 203 17.87 7.83 2.94
CA GLU A 203 16.67 8.45 3.49
C GLU A 203 15.61 8.71 2.41
N GLU A 204 15.99 9.21 1.24
CA GLU A 204 15.05 9.40 0.12
C GLU A 204 14.39 8.08 -0.29
N ALA A 205 15.18 7.00 -0.35
CA ALA A 205 14.69 5.67 -0.62
C ALA A 205 13.71 5.16 0.45
N LEU A 206 13.98 5.43 1.73
CA LEU A 206 13.08 5.09 2.83
C LEU A 206 11.75 5.84 2.71
N LEU A 207 11.79 7.15 2.44
CA LEU A 207 10.61 7.99 2.28
C LEU A 207 9.77 7.54 1.08
N ALA A 208 10.40 7.31 -0.07
CA ALA A 208 9.73 6.81 -1.28
C ALA A 208 9.08 5.45 -1.03
N ALA A 209 9.78 4.51 -0.38
CA ALA A 209 9.25 3.19 -0.10
C ALA A 209 8.06 3.20 0.88
N ILE A 210 8.13 4.01 1.95
CA ILE A 210 7.02 4.16 2.90
C ILE A 210 5.80 4.78 2.21
N GLY A 211 5.99 5.88 1.47
CA GLY A 211 4.92 6.59 0.76
C GLY A 211 4.20 5.69 -0.24
N HIS A 212 4.95 5.04 -1.13
CA HIS A 212 4.44 4.11 -2.15
C HIS A 212 3.59 3.00 -1.52
N LEU A 213 4.10 2.34 -0.48
CA LEU A 213 3.43 1.18 0.11
C LEU A 213 2.22 1.59 0.96
N LEU A 214 2.22 2.80 1.52
CA LEU A 214 1.05 3.35 2.20
C LEU A 214 -0.07 3.70 1.21
N GLU A 215 0.26 4.28 0.05
CA GLU A 215 -0.71 4.51 -1.03
C GLU A 215 -1.26 3.19 -1.59
N ALA A 216 -0.41 2.18 -1.81
CA ALA A 216 -0.86 0.85 -2.24
C ALA A 216 -1.82 0.23 -1.22
N MET A 217 -1.56 0.38 0.09
CA MET A 217 -2.49 -0.05 1.12
C MET A 217 -3.83 0.69 1.06
N LEU A 218 -3.80 2.02 0.93
CA LEU A 218 -5.01 2.84 0.79
C LEU A 218 -5.84 2.45 -0.44
N TYR A 219 -5.18 2.14 -1.55
CA TYR A 219 -5.82 1.74 -2.80
C TYR A 219 -6.62 0.43 -2.66
N HIS A 220 -6.05 -0.58 -2.01
CA HIS A 220 -6.67 -1.90 -1.86
C HIS A 220 -7.65 -2.03 -0.69
N ALA A 221 -7.60 -1.11 0.29
CA ALA A 221 -8.47 -1.18 1.47
C ALA A 221 -9.99 -1.25 1.16
N PRO A 222 -10.55 -0.50 0.18
CA PRO A 222 -11.97 -0.60 -0.17
C PRO A 222 -12.39 -1.97 -0.75
N ALA A 223 -11.46 -2.68 -1.40
CA ALA A 223 -11.69 -4.01 -1.97
C ALA A 223 -11.57 -5.14 -0.92
N CYS A 224 -11.22 -4.83 0.33
CA CYS A 224 -11.22 -5.81 1.42
C CYS A 224 -12.64 -6.04 1.96
N ARG A 225 -13.51 -6.63 1.14
CA ARG A 225 -14.92 -6.92 1.49
C ARG A 225 -15.44 -8.20 0.80
N PRO A 226 -16.45 -8.88 1.35
CA PRO A 226 -16.82 -10.23 0.93
C PRO A 226 -17.17 -10.37 -0.56
N ASP A 227 -17.79 -9.35 -1.15
CA ASP A 227 -18.30 -9.28 -2.52
C ASP A 227 -17.24 -8.91 -3.57
N ALA A 228 -16.03 -8.51 -3.16
CA ALA A 228 -14.99 -8.00 -4.05
C ALA A 228 -13.94 -9.07 -4.48
N GLY A 229 -14.14 -10.33 -4.09
CA GLY A 229 -13.18 -11.40 -4.33
C GLY A 229 -11.90 -11.31 -3.48
N PRO A 230 -10.93 -12.22 -3.69
CA PRO A 230 -9.75 -12.37 -2.83
C PRO A 230 -8.65 -11.32 -3.05
N GLU A 231 -8.69 -10.61 -4.17
CA GLU A 231 -7.55 -9.83 -4.65
C GLU A 231 -7.25 -8.61 -3.76
N GLY A 232 -8.29 -7.93 -3.27
CA GLY A 232 -8.12 -6.79 -2.35
C GLY A 232 -7.35 -7.16 -1.08
N VAL A 233 -7.76 -8.24 -0.42
CA VAL A 233 -7.07 -8.76 0.78
C VAL A 233 -5.67 -9.26 0.45
N HIS A 234 -5.49 -9.94 -0.69
CA HIS A 234 -4.20 -10.42 -1.13
C HIS A 234 -3.19 -9.26 -1.30
N GLN A 235 -3.55 -8.24 -2.08
CA GLN A 235 -2.67 -7.12 -2.37
C GLN A 235 -2.43 -6.23 -1.14
N MET A 236 -3.47 -5.99 -0.32
CA MET A 236 -3.31 -5.28 0.96
C MET A 236 -2.29 -5.97 1.87
N ARG A 237 -2.32 -7.31 1.95
CA ARG A 237 -1.31 -8.10 2.69
C ARG A 237 0.08 -8.01 2.07
N VAL A 238 0.18 -8.01 0.74
CA VAL A 238 1.46 -7.87 0.04
C VAL A 238 2.08 -6.51 0.38
N ALA A 239 1.33 -5.41 0.23
CA ALA A 239 1.77 -4.06 0.53
C ALA A 239 2.19 -3.92 2.00
N LEU A 240 1.38 -4.39 2.94
CA LEU A 240 1.69 -4.34 4.37
C LEU A 240 2.97 -5.12 4.72
N ARG A 241 3.13 -6.35 4.20
CA ARG A 241 4.35 -7.15 4.46
C ARG A 241 5.60 -6.48 3.88
N ARG A 242 5.49 -5.87 2.70
CA ARG A 242 6.58 -5.10 2.10
C ARG A 242 6.91 -3.89 2.96
N LEU A 243 5.92 -3.15 3.45
CA LEU A 243 6.13 -1.97 4.30
C LEU A 243 6.87 -2.35 5.58
N ARG A 244 6.43 -3.39 6.28
CA ARG A 244 7.13 -3.92 7.45
C ARG A 244 8.55 -4.40 7.13
N SER A 245 8.76 -4.96 5.93
CA SER A 245 10.10 -5.36 5.48
C SER A 245 11.00 -4.15 5.21
N VAL A 246 10.46 -3.07 4.64
CA VAL A 246 11.14 -1.78 4.46
C VAL A 246 11.60 -1.24 5.82
N LEU A 247 10.71 -1.13 6.81
CA LEU A 247 11.07 -0.67 8.16
C LEU A 247 12.21 -1.51 8.78
N ARG A 248 12.22 -2.82 8.52
CA ARG A 248 13.30 -3.71 8.97
C ARG A 248 14.60 -3.57 8.17
N VAL A 249 14.53 -3.30 6.87
CA VAL A 249 15.69 -3.01 6.00
C VAL A 249 16.42 -1.77 6.50
N PHE A 250 15.68 -0.69 6.74
CA PHE A 250 16.24 0.59 7.15
C PHE A 250 16.35 0.74 8.68
N ARG A 251 16.08 -0.32 9.46
CA ARG A 251 16.24 -0.30 10.92
C ARG A 251 17.61 0.20 11.40
N PRO A 252 18.76 -0.13 10.77
CA PRO A 252 20.06 0.38 11.21
C PRO A 252 20.17 1.92 11.16
N THR A 253 19.37 2.59 10.32
CA THR A 253 19.42 4.04 10.11
C THR A 253 18.23 4.78 10.74
N ALA A 254 17.02 4.21 10.64
CA ALA A 254 15.78 4.89 10.98
C ALA A 254 15.08 4.37 12.25
N ARG A 255 15.74 3.54 13.07
CA ARG A 255 15.14 3.04 14.32
C ARG A 255 14.93 4.17 15.32
N CYS A 256 13.67 4.45 15.63
CA CYS A 256 13.24 5.33 16.70
C CYS A 256 11.87 4.87 17.25
N PRO A 257 11.41 5.39 18.41
CA PRO A 257 10.13 4.98 19.00
C PRO A 257 8.93 5.12 18.05
N ALA A 258 8.86 6.19 17.27
CA ALA A 258 7.78 6.41 16.31
C ALA A 258 7.71 5.32 15.22
N VAL A 259 8.85 4.83 14.75
CA VAL A 259 8.92 3.75 13.76
C VAL A 259 8.56 2.39 14.38
N GLU A 260 8.97 2.14 15.63
CA GLU A 260 8.62 0.90 16.34
C GLU A 260 7.11 0.82 16.65
N ASP A 261 6.51 1.92 17.09
CA ASP A 261 5.07 2.03 17.30
C ASP A 261 4.28 1.84 16.01
N PHE A 262 4.76 2.41 14.90
CA PHE A 262 4.15 2.23 13.59
C PHE A 262 4.23 0.76 13.12
N ASP A 263 5.39 0.09 13.24
CA ASP A 263 5.49 -1.35 12.91
C ASP A 263 4.57 -2.21 13.81
N ALA A 264 4.43 -1.85 15.09
CA ALA A 264 3.53 -2.55 16.00
C ALA A 264 2.07 -2.46 15.55
N ARG A 265 1.59 -1.26 15.13
CA ARG A 265 0.24 -1.10 14.58
C ARG A 265 0.07 -1.84 13.24
N LEU A 266 1.08 -1.82 12.36
CA LEU A 266 1.07 -2.62 11.13
C LEU A 266 0.97 -4.12 11.43
N LYS A 267 1.64 -4.60 12.48
CA LYS A 267 1.56 -6.00 12.92
C LYS A 267 0.15 -6.38 13.39
N VAL A 268 -0.56 -5.46 14.06
CA VAL A 268 -1.97 -5.68 14.44
C VAL A 268 -2.84 -5.82 13.20
N LEU A 269 -2.73 -4.90 12.23
CA LEU A 269 -3.47 -4.99 10.97
C LEU A 269 -3.14 -6.26 10.17
N ALA A 270 -1.87 -6.68 10.17
CA ALA A 270 -1.44 -7.94 9.53
C ALA A 270 -2.16 -9.17 10.09
N ARG A 271 -2.43 -9.19 11.40
CA ARG A 271 -3.15 -10.28 12.08
C ARG A 271 -4.62 -10.30 11.68
N LEU A 272 -5.26 -9.14 11.53
CA LEU A 272 -6.65 -9.02 11.06
C LEU A 272 -6.83 -9.49 9.61
N LEU A 273 -5.86 -9.20 8.75
CA LEU A 273 -5.84 -9.68 7.36
C LEU A 273 -5.56 -11.19 7.24
N GLY A 274 -5.01 -11.83 8.29
CA GLY A 274 -4.60 -13.23 8.28
C GLY A 274 -5.73 -14.19 7.94
N PRO A 275 -6.75 -14.30 8.80
CA PRO A 275 -7.83 -15.25 8.63
C PRO A 275 -8.53 -15.16 7.27
N ALA A 276 -8.81 -13.95 6.78
CA ALA A 276 -9.45 -13.75 5.47
C ALA A 276 -8.64 -14.41 4.34
N ARG A 277 -7.32 -14.15 4.31
CA ARG A 277 -6.44 -14.74 3.30
C ARG A 277 -6.23 -16.24 3.50
N ASP A 278 -6.14 -16.70 4.73
CA ASP A 278 -5.92 -18.12 5.01
C ASP A 278 -7.12 -18.95 4.50
N TRP A 279 -8.34 -18.45 4.67
CA TRP A 279 -9.54 -19.06 4.06
C TRP A 279 -9.58 -18.91 2.53
N ASP A 280 -9.20 -17.76 1.95
CA ASP A 280 -9.10 -17.62 0.49
C ASP A 280 -8.15 -18.66 -0.12
N VAL A 281 -6.97 -18.85 0.50
CA VAL A 281 -5.97 -19.83 0.04
C VAL A 281 -6.48 -21.25 0.20
N PHE A 282 -7.14 -21.57 1.32
CA PHE A 282 -7.71 -22.89 1.54
C PHE A 282 -8.78 -23.23 0.49
N LEU A 283 -9.73 -22.31 0.26
CA LEU A 283 -10.86 -22.52 -0.65
C LEU A 283 -10.42 -22.59 -2.13
N ALA A 284 -9.40 -21.82 -2.52
CA ALA A 284 -8.87 -21.84 -3.89
C ALA A 284 -7.81 -22.92 -4.14
N GLY A 285 -7.16 -23.42 -3.09
CA GLY A 285 -6.11 -24.44 -3.15
C GLY A 285 -6.62 -25.81 -2.71
N LEU A 286 -6.14 -26.28 -1.55
CA LEU A 286 -6.41 -27.64 -1.02
C LEU A 286 -7.90 -28.03 -1.06
N GLY A 287 -8.80 -27.11 -0.67
CA GLY A 287 -10.24 -27.37 -0.65
C GLY A 287 -10.83 -27.62 -2.05
N ALA A 288 -10.42 -26.81 -3.05
CA ALA A 288 -10.84 -26.99 -4.43
C ALA A 288 -10.24 -28.25 -5.05
N GLU A 289 -8.95 -28.50 -4.84
CA GLU A 289 -8.27 -29.69 -5.35
C GLU A 289 -8.91 -30.98 -4.81
N ALA A 290 -9.17 -31.04 -3.50
CA ALA A 290 -9.77 -32.22 -2.90
C ALA A 290 -11.21 -32.44 -3.38
N ALA A 291 -12.00 -31.38 -3.56
CA ALA A 291 -13.35 -31.49 -4.14
C ALA A 291 -13.32 -31.98 -5.59
N ALA A 292 -12.35 -31.55 -6.39
CA ALA A 292 -12.18 -32.00 -7.77
C ALA A 292 -11.83 -33.49 -7.84
N VAL A 293 -10.95 -33.98 -6.96
CA VAL A 293 -10.52 -35.39 -6.95
C VAL A 293 -11.59 -36.32 -6.38
N LEU A 294 -12.28 -35.92 -5.33
CA LEU A 294 -13.30 -36.75 -4.66
C LEU A 294 -14.65 -36.74 -5.39
N GLY A 295 -14.86 -35.80 -6.32
CA GLY A 295 -16.14 -35.63 -7.00
C GLY A 295 -17.24 -35.07 -6.08
N PRO A 296 -18.52 -35.17 -6.49
CA PRO A 296 -19.64 -34.58 -5.75
C PRO A 296 -19.93 -35.34 -4.44
N ASP A 297 -19.19 -35.04 -3.38
CA ASP A 297 -19.40 -35.57 -2.03
C ASP A 297 -20.07 -34.54 -1.10
N ARG A 298 -21.22 -34.90 -0.53
CA ARG A 298 -22.01 -34.02 0.36
C ARG A 298 -21.24 -33.58 1.61
N ARG A 299 -20.32 -34.40 2.12
CA ARG A 299 -19.53 -34.11 3.32
C ARG A 299 -18.45 -33.08 3.03
N ILE A 300 -17.79 -33.19 1.87
CA ILE A 300 -16.86 -32.17 1.37
C ILE A 300 -17.60 -30.86 1.11
N ALA A 301 -18.76 -30.91 0.46
CA ALA A 301 -19.58 -29.72 0.22
C ALA A 301 -19.97 -29.02 1.54
N ALA A 302 -20.35 -29.78 2.58
CA ALA A 302 -20.64 -29.23 3.90
C ALA A 302 -19.42 -28.55 4.54
N LEU A 303 -18.23 -29.15 4.42
CA LEU A 303 -16.97 -28.57 4.91
C LEU A 303 -16.64 -27.26 4.19
N LEU A 304 -16.71 -27.24 2.85
CA LEU A 304 -16.43 -26.05 2.06
C LEU A 304 -17.44 -24.92 2.34
N LYS A 305 -18.71 -25.26 2.56
CA LYS A 305 -19.73 -24.30 3.01
C LYS A 305 -19.39 -23.69 4.37
N ALA A 306 -18.91 -24.51 5.31
CA ALA A 306 -18.46 -24.01 6.61
C ALA A 306 -17.21 -23.11 6.50
N ALA A 307 -16.27 -23.46 5.62
CA ALA A 307 -15.11 -22.64 5.31
C ALA A 307 -15.49 -21.29 4.68
N GLU A 308 -16.44 -21.27 3.74
CA GLU A 308 -16.95 -20.02 3.16
C GLU A 308 -17.63 -19.13 4.21
N ALA A 309 -18.40 -19.71 5.14
CA ALA A 309 -18.99 -18.93 6.23
C ALA A 309 -17.91 -18.28 7.13
N ARG A 310 -16.81 -18.99 7.41
CA ARG A 310 -15.67 -18.44 8.16
C ARG A 310 -14.92 -17.37 7.37
N ARG A 311 -14.76 -17.57 6.06
CA ARG A 311 -14.21 -16.55 5.14
C ARG A 311 -15.04 -15.27 5.21
N GLN A 312 -16.36 -15.36 5.03
CA GLN A 312 -17.27 -14.21 5.09
C GLN A 312 -17.18 -13.46 6.42
N ALA A 313 -17.18 -14.19 7.55
CA ALA A 313 -17.03 -13.61 8.87
C ALA A 313 -15.68 -12.86 9.02
N ALA A 314 -14.59 -13.44 8.52
CA ALA A 314 -13.27 -12.80 8.56
C ALA A 314 -13.21 -11.52 7.71
N TYR A 315 -13.84 -11.52 6.53
CA TYR A 315 -13.93 -10.32 5.69
C TYR A 315 -14.78 -9.22 6.32
N LEU A 316 -15.90 -9.57 6.96
CA LEU A 316 -16.75 -8.61 7.68
C LEU A 316 -16.00 -7.97 8.85
N ALA A 317 -15.30 -8.78 9.67
CA ALA A 317 -14.49 -8.28 10.77
C ALA A 317 -13.36 -7.36 10.29
N LEU A 318 -12.67 -7.74 9.21
CA LEU A 318 -11.63 -6.90 8.60
C LEU A 318 -12.21 -5.57 8.10
N ARG A 319 -13.35 -5.59 7.39
CA ARG A 319 -14.01 -4.38 6.87
C ARG A 319 -14.35 -3.42 8.00
N GLN A 320 -14.95 -3.93 9.07
CA GLN A 320 -15.28 -3.13 10.26
C GLN A 320 -14.04 -2.43 10.81
N GLU A 321 -12.92 -3.15 10.99
CA GLU A 321 -11.67 -2.57 11.49
C GLU A 321 -11.07 -1.50 10.57
N LEU A 322 -11.18 -1.68 9.24
CA LEU A 322 -10.75 -0.67 8.26
C LEU A 322 -11.62 0.60 8.30
N ASP A 323 -12.87 0.51 8.75
CA ASP A 323 -13.77 1.66 8.92
C ASP A 323 -13.56 2.41 10.26
N ARG A 324 -12.84 1.81 11.22
CA ARG A 324 -12.60 2.40 12.55
C ARG A 324 -11.54 3.52 12.52
N PRO A 325 -11.57 4.44 13.51
CA PRO A 325 -10.54 5.47 13.67
C PRO A 325 -9.11 4.93 13.76
N GLY A 326 -8.93 3.69 14.23
CA GLY A 326 -7.63 3.04 14.34
C GLY A 326 -6.89 2.93 13.00
N PHE A 327 -7.60 2.62 11.90
CA PHE A 327 -7.01 2.55 10.57
C PHE A 327 -6.62 3.94 10.05
N ARG A 328 -7.46 4.96 10.27
CA ARG A 328 -7.15 6.35 9.91
C ARG A 328 -5.92 6.86 10.65
N ARG A 329 -5.84 6.58 11.96
CA ARG A 329 -4.66 6.90 12.77
C ARG A 329 -3.41 6.20 12.26
N LEU A 330 -3.49 4.92 11.89
CA LEU A 330 -2.35 4.21 11.31
C LEU A 330 -1.83 4.92 10.04
N VAL A 331 -2.72 5.35 9.15
CA VAL A 331 -2.34 6.08 7.93
C VAL A 331 -1.69 7.42 8.28
N LEU A 332 -2.25 8.17 9.22
CA LEU A 332 -1.68 9.45 9.70
C LEU A 332 -0.33 9.27 10.42
N ASP A 333 -0.12 8.17 11.13
CA ASP A 333 1.17 7.85 11.74
C ASP A 333 2.23 7.58 10.65
N GLY A 334 1.85 6.91 9.55
CA GLY A 334 2.72 6.76 8.38
C GLY A 334 3.05 8.10 7.71
N LEU A 335 2.07 8.99 7.56
CA LEU A 335 2.31 10.36 7.08
C LEU A 335 3.22 11.16 8.02
N ALA A 336 3.07 11.01 9.33
CA ALA A 336 3.93 11.66 10.31
C ALA A 336 5.39 11.22 10.16
N LEU A 337 5.66 9.94 9.88
CA LEU A 337 7.02 9.47 9.59
C LEU A 337 7.60 10.17 8.35
N LEU A 338 6.82 10.31 7.28
CA LEU A 338 7.25 10.92 6.02
C LEU A 338 7.55 12.42 6.18
N LEU A 339 6.71 13.14 6.91
CA LEU A 339 6.78 14.59 7.00
C LEU A 339 7.71 15.08 8.11
N LEU A 340 7.72 14.41 9.27
CA LEU A 340 8.50 14.86 10.43
C LEU A 340 9.88 14.21 10.51
N ARG A 341 10.08 13.07 9.82
CA ARG A 341 11.36 12.32 9.79
C ARG A 341 11.98 12.14 11.20
N PRO A 342 11.22 11.59 12.16
CA PRO A 342 11.60 11.61 13.60
C PRO A 342 12.89 10.85 13.91
N TRP A 343 13.36 9.98 13.01
CA TRP A 343 14.67 9.34 13.13
C TRP A 343 15.84 10.30 13.00
N ARG A 344 15.69 11.48 12.38
CA ARG A 344 16.76 12.49 12.29
C ARG A 344 17.11 13.04 13.67
N GLU A 345 16.11 13.31 14.50
CA GLU A 345 16.29 13.75 15.89
C GLU A 345 16.86 12.62 16.76
N ALA A 346 16.42 11.38 16.53
CA ALA A 346 16.91 10.19 17.24
C ALA A 346 18.27 9.67 16.73
N ALA A 347 18.82 10.26 15.67
CA ALA A 347 20.15 9.91 15.13
C ALA A 347 21.23 10.60 15.99
N GLU A 348 21.39 10.10 17.22
CA GLU A 348 22.34 10.63 18.21
C GLU A 348 23.81 10.51 17.77
N SER A 349 24.13 9.57 16.87
CA SER A 349 25.49 9.36 16.37
C SER A 349 25.71 9.91 14.97
N THR A 350 26.88 10.53 14.75
CA THR A 350 27.35 10.98 13.43
C THR A 350 27.30 9.86 12.39
N GLU A 351 27.56 8.62 12.80
CA GLU A 351 27.49 7.44 11.93
C GLU A 351 26.07 7.19 11.37
N ARG A 352 25.02 7.32 12.19
CA ARG A 352 23.64 7.14 11.71
C ARG A 352 23.23 8.24 10.76
N GLN A 353 23.63 9.48 11.04
CA GLN A 353 23.38 10.62 10.16
C GLN A 353 24.10 10.44 8.82
N ALA A 354 25.36 10.01 8.83
CA ALA A 354 26.11 9.69 7.62
C ALA A 354 25.45 8.56 6.81
N LEU A 355 24.91 7.53 7.47
CA LEU A 355 24.20 6.45 6.79
C LEU A 355 22.89 6.91 6.12
N LEU A 356 22.18 7.89 6.67
CA LEU A 356 20.96 8.44 6.04
C LEU A 356 21.28 9.16 4.72
N SER A 357 22.41 9.86 4.68
CA SER A 357 22.90 10.58 3.49
C SER A 357 23.77 9.74 2.56
N ALA A 358 24.04 8.47 2.89
CA ALA A 358 24.89 7.61 2.08
C ALA A 358 24.22 7.25 0.74
N PRO A 359 25.01 6.96 -0.31
CA PRO A 359 24.49 6.43 -1.57
C PRO A 359 23.74 5.12 -1.34
N LEU A 360 22.52 5.03 -1.89
CA LEU A 360 21.67 3.85 -1.73
C LEU A 360 22.32 2.54 -2.21
N PRO A 361 23.05 2.48 -3.36
CA PRO A 361 23.65 1.23 -3.85
C PRO A 361 24.63 0.59 -2.86
N GLU A 362 25.48 1.39 -2.20
CA GLU A 362 26.46 0.89 -1.23
C GLU A 362 25.81 0.34 0.04
N PHE A 363 24.74 1.00 0.51
CA PHE A 363 23.94 0.52 1.62
C PHE A 363 23.24 -0.81 1.25
N ALA A 364 22.64 -0.86 0.07
CA ALA A 364 21.92 -2.02 -0.44
C ALA A 364 22.85 -3.24 -0.60
N ALA A 365 24.01 -3.08 -1.24
CA ALA A 365 24.97 -4.17 -1.44
C ALA A 365 25.44 -4.78 -0.11
N ARG A 366 25.86 -3.96 0.85
CA ARG A 366 26.29 -4.42 2.19
C ARG A 366 25.18 -5.11 2.97
N LEU A 367 23.93 -4.69 2.80
CA LEU A 367 22.78 -5.31 3.46
C LEU A 367 22.41 -6.65 2.81
N LEU A 368 22.39 -6.71 1.47
CA LEU A 368 22.07 -7.91 0.72
C LEU A 368 23.12 -8.99 0.94
N ASP A 369 24.42 -8.65 0.91
CA ASP A 369 25.49 -9.59 1.18
C ASP A 369 25.37 -10.24 2.57
N ARG A 370 25.18 -9.42 3.62
CA ARG A 370 24.98 -9.93 4.99
C ARG A 370 23.78 -10.87 5.09
N ARG A 371 22.65 -10.51 4.44
CA ARG A 371 21.44 -11.36 4.45
C ARG A 371 21.63 -12.62 3.65
N TRP A 372 22.33 -12.57 2.53
CA TRP A 372 22.63 -13.71 1.69
C TRP A 372 23.53 -14.71 2.39
N ARG A 373 24.62 -14.25 3.02
CA ARG A 373 25.50 -15.12 3.82
C ARG A 373 24.76 -15.82 4.95
N LYS A 374 23.95 -15.07 5.70
CA LYS A 374 23.09 -15.65 6.75
C LYS A 374 22.08 -16.65 6.20
N PHE A 375 21.43 -16.31 5.10
CA PHE A 375 20.44 -17.17 4.44
C PHE A 375 21.05 -18.48 3.95
N ARG A 376 22.26 -18.45 3.35
CA ARG A 376 22.98 -19.65 2.95
C ARG A 376 23.28 -20.55 4.14
N ALA A 377 23.84 -19.98 5.21
CA ALA A 377 24.13 -20.74 6.43
C ALA A 377 22.86 -21.36 7.06
N GLU A 378 21.74 -20.66 7.04
CA GLU A 378 20.46 -21.17 7.56
C GLU A 378 19.85 -22.32 6.73
N GLY A 379 20.29 -22.54 5.49
CA GLY A 379 19.81 -23.64 4.64
C GLY A 379 20.88 -24.66 4.27
N GLU A 380 22.05 -24.61 4.91
CA GLU A 380 23.01 -25.71 4.86
C GLU A 380 22.33 -27.01 5.32
N GLU A 381 22.57 -28.12 4.63
CA GLU A 381 21.91 -29.40 4.93
C GLU A 381 20.36 -29.32 4.96
N ILE A 382 19.76 -28.52 4.05
CA ILE A 382 18.30 -28.36 3.92
C ILE A 382 17.54 -29.71 3.87
N ALA A 383 18.15 -30.76 3.33
CA ALA A 383 17.56 -32.11 3.27
C ALA A 383 17.25 -32.70 4.66
N ALA A 384 18.04 -32.37 5.68
CA ALA A 384 17.86 -32.82 7.06
C ALA A 384 16.93 -31.93 7.89
N HIS A 385 16.35 -30.87 7.29
CA HIS A 385 15.59 -29.89 8.05
C HIS A 385 14.26 -30.42 8.60
N SER A 386 14.05 -30.17 9.89
CA SER A 386 12.75 -30.33 10.54
C SER A 386 11.71 -29.35 9.98
N ALA A 387 10.42 -29.58 10.26
CA ALA A 387 9.37 -28.64 9.87
C ALA A 387 9.59 -27.23 10.46
N GLY A 388 10.12 -27.14 11.69
CA GLY A 388 10.47 -25.86 12.32
C GLY A 388 11.63 -25.16 11.61
N ALA A 389 12.68 -25.90 11.24
CA ALA A 389 13.82 -25.34 10.51
C ALA A 389 13.41 -24.83 9.12
N LEU A 390 12.57 -25.57 8.38
CA LEU A 390 12.01 -25.11 7.11
C LEU A 390 11.13 -23.86 7.27
N HIS A 391 10.41 -23.72 8.40
CA HIS A 391 9.65 -22.51 8.70
C HIS A 391 10.56 -21.30 8.89
N GLU A 392 11.65 -21.43 9.65
CA GLU A 392 12.63 -20.35 9.83
C GLU A 392 13.32 -19.98 8.52
N LEU A 393 13.72 -20.97 7.71
CA LEU A 393 14.28 -20.76 6.38
C LEU A 393 13.30 -20.03 5.46
N ARG A 394 12.01 -20.38 5.50
CA ARG A 394 10.94 -19.66 4.77
C ARG A 394 10.82 -18.21 5.23
N LEU A 395 10.88 -17.97 6.54
CA LEU A 395 10.87 -16.61 7.06
C LEU A 395 12.07 -15.83 6.54
N SER A 396 13.26 -16.44 6.51
CA SER A 396 14.51 -15.87 5.95
C SER A 396 14.42 -15.58 4.46
N THR A 397 13.93 -16.55 3.68
CA THR A 397 13.64 -16.45 2.24
C THR A 397 12.78 -15.22 1.95
N LYS A 398 11.69 -15.03 2.71
CA LYS A 398 10.82 -13.85 2.58
C LYS A 398 11.57 -12.53 2.84
N ARG A 399 12.44 -12.47 3.87
CA ARG A 399 13.21 -11.23 4.17
C ARG A 399 14.19 -10.93 3.06
N LEU A 400 14.89 -11.95 2.56
CA LEU A 400 15.84 -11.81 1.48
C LEU A 400 15.11 -11.38 0.21
N ARG A 401 14.00 -12.03 -0.15
CA ARG A 401 13.24 -11.67 -1.35
C ARG A 401 12.73 -10.25 -1.29
N TYR A 402 12.09 -9.82 -0.20
CA TYR A 402 11.61 -8.44 -0.11
C TYR A 402 12.73 -7.41 -0.17
N ALA A 403 13.93 -7.72 0.35
CA ALA A 403 15.08 -6.83 0.23
C ALA A 403 15.64 -6.81 -1.20
N ALA A 404 15.76 -7.99 -1.81
CA ALA A 404 16.25 -8.13 -3.17
C ALA A 404 15.29 -7.48 -4.18
N GLU A 405 13.97 -7.62 -4.01
CA GLU A 405 12.96 -6.95 -4.85
C GLU A 405 13.03 -5.43 -4.71
N LEU A 406 13.22 -4.93 -3.48
CA LEU A 406 13.31 -3.51 -3.19
C LEU A 406 14.52 -2.86 -3.89
N PHE A 407 15.66 -3.55 -3.91
CA PHE A 407 16.92 -3.02 -4.43
C PHE A 407 17.29 -3.52 -5.84
N ALA A 408 16.53 -4.47 -6.41
CA ALA A 408 16.76 -4.93 -7.77
C ALA A 408 16.78 -3.82 -8.84
N PRO A 409 15.98 -2.72 -8.72
CA PRO A 409 16.08 -1.60 -9.66
C PRO A 409 17.46 -0.94 -9.74
N LEU A 410 18.29 -1.06 -8.70
CA LEU A 410 19.66 -0.50 -8.68
C LEU A 410 20.63 -1.30 -9.57
N TRP A 411 20.29 -2.56 -9.89
CA TRP A 411 21.05 -3.43 -10.78
C TRP A 411 20.13 -4.00 -11.87
N PRO A 412 19.68 -3.16 -12.82
CA PRO A 412 18.76 -3.59 -13.86
C PRO A 412 19.45 -4.61 -14.77
N GLY A 413 18.77 -5.71 -15.09
CA GLY A 413 19.33 -6.69 -16.01
C GLY A 413 18.77 -8.09 -15.89
N LYS A 414 19.44 -9.04 -16.57
CA LYS A 414 19.08 -10.46 -16.53
C LYS A 414 19.50 -11.13 -15.21
N ALA A 415 20.57 -10.64 -14.57
CA ALA A 415 21.10 -11.21 -13.33
C ALA A 415 20.11 -11.07 -12.15
N SER A 416 19.66 -9.85 -11.86
CA SER A 416 18.67 -9.57 -10.81
C SER A 416 17.35 -10.31 -11.05
N ARG A 417 16.83 -10.29 -12.30
CA ARG A 417 15.63 -11.05 -12.68
C ARG A 417 15.77 -12.56 -12.44
N ARG A 418 16.90 -13.16 -12.84
CA ARG A 418 17.15 -14.60 -12.67
C ARG A 418 17.27 -14.97 -11.18
N PHE A 419 17.98 -14.17 -10.40
CA PHE A 419 18.10 -14.37 -8.95
C PHE A 419 16.72 -14.30 -8.28
N LEU A 420 15.94 -13.26 -8.57
CA LEU A 420 14.58 -13.09 -8.02
C LEU A 420 13.64 -14.22 -8.44
N LYS A 421 13.73 -14.73 -9.69
CA LYS A 421 12.94 -15.87 -10.16
C LYS A 421 13.25 -17.13 -9.35
N ARG A 422 14.54 -17.46 -9.17
CA ARG A 422 14.97 -18.63 -8.38
C ARG A 422 14.56 -18.50 -6.90
N LEU A 423 14.74 -17.31 -6.33
CA LEU A 423 14.35 -17.04 -4.95
C LEU A 423 12.83 -17.09 -4.75
N SER A 424 12.05 -16.65 -5.73
CA SER A 424 10.59 -16.74 -5.71
C SER A 424 10.12 -18.19 -5.79
N ARG A 425 10.73 -19.01 -6.67
CA ARG A 425 10.46 -20.45 -6.75
C ARG A 425 10.67 -21.13 -5.39
N LEU A 426 11.82 -20.90 -4.73
CA LEU A 426 12.05 -21.45 -3.40
C LEU A 426 11.00 -20.98 -2.38
N GLN A 427 10.63 -19.70 -2.42
CA GLN A 427 9.61 -19.17 -1.51
C GLN A 427 8.23 -19.79 -1.74
N GLU A 428 7.85 -20.05 -2.99
CA GLU A 428 6.60 -20.70 -3.37
C GLU A 428 6.54 -22.12 -2.82
N GLU A 429 7.58 -22.92 -3.02
CA GLU A 429 7.64 -24.31 -2.54
C GLU A 429 7.65 -24.38 -1.00
N LEU A 430 8.45 -23.54 -0.33
CA LEU A 430 8.38 -23.39 1.14
C LEU A 430 7.02 -22.83 1.59
N GLY A 431 6.32 -22.09 0.73
CA GLY A 431 4.96 -21.61 0.93
C GLY A 431 3.96 -22.75 1.05
N LEU A 432 3.98 -23.68 0.10
CA LEU A 432 3.11 -24.86 0.06
C LEU A 432 3.25 -25.75 1.31
N VAL A 433 4.48 -25.93 1.80
CA VAL A 433 4.77 -26.62 3.07
C VAL A 433 4.00 -25.99 4.24
N ASN A 434 4.00 -24.66 4.32
CA ASN A 434 3.27 -23.93 5.36
C ASN A 434 1.76 -23.97 5.13
N ASP A 435 1.31 -23.82 3.90
CA ASP A 435 -0.10 -23.73 3.58
C ASP A 435 -0.82 -25.05 3.89
N SER A 436 -0.14 -26.18 3.72
CA SER A 436 -0.60 -27.50 4.21
C SER A 436 -0.78 -27.52 5.73
N THR A 437 0.15 -26.95 6.48
CA THR A 437 0.05 -26.83 7.95
C THR A 437 -1.11 -25.93 8.37
N VAL A 438 -1.27 -24.79 7.69
CA VAL A 438 -2.38 -23.84 7.95
C VAL A 438 -3.72 -24.49 7.62
N ALA A 439 -3.83 -25.19 6.49
CA ALA A 439 -5.06 -25.86 6.09
C ALA A 439 -5.54 -26.88 7.13
N ARG A 440 -4.63 -27.66 7.74
CA ARG A 440 -4.97 -28.58 8.84
C ARG A 440 -5.54 -27.85 10.05
N MET A 441 -4.92 -26.73 10.43
CA MET A 441 -5.40 -25.89 11.54
C MET A 441 -6.78 -25.27 11.23
N LEU A 442 -6.99 -24.80 10.00
CA LEU A 442 -8.28 -24.25 9.57
C LEU A 442 -9.39 -25.31 9.63
N VAL A 443 -9.15 -26.50 9.07
CA VAL A 443 -10.11 -27.62 9.11
C VAL A 443 -10.44 -28.02 10.55
N GLY A 444 -9.42 -28.12 11.42
CA GLY A 444 -9.62 -28.41 12.84
C GLY A 444 -10.39 -27.32 13.61
N SER A 445 -10.44 -26.08 13.08
CA SER A 445 -11.21 -24.98 13.67
C SER A 445 -12.70 -24.96 13.27
N LEU A 446 -13.10 -25.81 12.32
CA LEU A 446 -14.47 -25.91 11.86
C LEU A 446 -15.30 -26.79 12.82
N ALA A 447 -16.46 -26.29 13.22
CA ALA A 447 -17.40 -27.02 14.06
C ALA A 447 -18.50 -27.67 13.20
N GLY A 448 -18.97 -28.85 13.61
CA GLY A 448 -20.09 -29.53 12.95
C GLY A 448 -19.77 -30.07 11.54
N VAL A 449 -18.49 -30.17 11.17
CA VAL A 449 -18.08 -30.78 9.90
C VAL A 449 -17.96 -32.31 10.03
N PRO A 450 -18.29 -33.08 8.98
CA PRO A 450 -18.16 -34.53 9.04
C PRO A 450 -16.71 -34.97 9.26
N ALA A 451 -16.47 -35.87 10.23
CA ALA A 451 -15.13 -36.35 10.57
C ALA A 451 -14.37 -36.95 9.37
N TRP A 452 -15.09 -37.66 8.49
CA TRP A 452 -14.51 -38.19 7.25
C TRP A 452 -13.98 -37.07 6.33
N ALA A 453 -14.72 -35.96 6.19
CA ALA A 453 -14.28 -34.84 5.34
C ALA A 453 -13.03 -34.17 5.91
N ALA A 454 -12.96 -34.00 7.24
CA ALA A 454 -11.78 -33.48 7.91
C ALA A 454 -10.56 -34.40 7.70
N GLY A 455 -10.74 -35.72 7.92
CA GLY A 455 -9.68 -36.71 7.69
C GLY A 455 -9.22 -36.77 6.22
N ALA A 456 -10.15 -36.63 5.27
CA ALA A 456 -9.80 -36.52 3.86
C ALA A 456 -8.92 -35.29 3.60
N MET A 457 -9.29 -34.10 4.09
CA MET A 457 -8.46 -32.90 3.96
C MET A 457 -7.06 -33.08 4.58
N GLU A 458 -6.97 -33.74 5.73
CA GLU A 458 -5.68 -34.05 6.36
C GLU A 458 -4.80 -34.94 5.47
N GLY A 459 -5.39 -35.96 4.84
CA GLY A 459 -4.71 -36.83 3.88
C GLY A 459 -4.16 -36.06 2.67
N PHE A 460 -4.99 -35.19 2.06
CA PHE A 460 -4.54 -34.34 0.95
C PHE A 460 -3.44 -33.37 1.38
N ALA A 461 -3.54 -32.75 2.57
CA ALA A 461 -2.52 -31.86 3.10
C ALA A 461 -1.18 -32.58 3.34
N ALA A 462 -1.22 -33.83 3.83
CA ALA A 462 -0.02 -34.65 4.01
C ALA A 462 0.65 -35.01 2.67
N ALA A 463 -0.14 -35.36 1.65
CA ALA A 463 0.38 -35.66 0.32
C ALA A 463 1.02 -34.43 -0.35
N GLN A 464 0.39 -33.25 -0.25
CA GLN A 464 0.97 -32.01 -0.76
C GLN A 464 2.27 -31.62 -0.03
N LEU A 465 2.32 -31.79 1.29
CA LEU A 465 3.49 -31.47 2.11
C LEU A 465 4.74 -32.25 1.67
N ASP A 466 4.60 -33.56 1.42
CA ASP A 466 5.69 -34.43 0.97
C ASP A 466 6.23 -34.01 -0.41
N ARG A 467 5.32 -33.70 -1.35
CA ARG A 467 5.69 -33.18 -2.68
C ARG A 467 6.40 -31.83 -2.60
N ALA A 468 5.86 -30.89 -1.82
CA ALA A 468 6.41 -29.55 -1.66
C ALA A 468 7.81 -29.57 -1.04
N ARG A 469 8.08 -30.51 -0.10
CA ARG A 469 9.42 -30.70 0.47
C ARG A 469 10.45 -31.07 -0.61
N ARG A 470 10.15 -32.04 -1.48
CA ARG A 470 11.06 -32.43 -2.57
C ARG A 470 11.35 -31.27 -3.52
N HIS A 471 10.32 -30.53 -3.91
CA HIS A 471 10.49 -29.39 -4.80
C HIS A 471 11.26 -28.24 -4.14
N ALA A 472 11.08 -28.01 -2.84
CA ALA A 472 11.84 -27.00 -2.10
C ALA A 472 13.35 -27.30 -2.09
N LEU A 473 13.74 -28.58 -2.01
CA LEU A 473 15.15 -29.00 -2.14
C LEU A 473 15.71 -28.67 -3.52
N SER A 474 14.99 -29.05 -4.58
CA SER A 474 15.40 -28.72 -5.96
C SER A 474 15.48 -27.20 -6.19
N ALA A 475 14.52 -26.43 -5.67
CA ALA A 475 14.52 -24.98 -5.78
C ALA A 475 15.67 -24.33 -4.98
N TRP A 476 16.08 -24.93 -3.87
CA TRP A 476 17.24 -24.51 -3.09
C TRP A 476 18.53 -24.72 -3.86
N GLU A 477 18.75 -25.91 -4.42
CA GLU A 477 19.92 -26.24 -5.24
C GLU A 477 20.06 -25.27 -6.43
N ASP A 478 18.95 -25.02 -7.15
CA ASP A 478 18.91 -24.05 -8.25
C ASP A 478 19.30 -22.63 -7.81
N LEU A 479 18.84 -22.22 -6.62
CA LEU A 479 19.15 -20.90 -6.07
C LEU A 479 20.63 -20.80 -5.66
N MET A 480 21.24 -21.87 -5.14
CA MET A 480 22.66 -21.87 -4.79
C MET A 480 23.58 -21.74 -6.02
N LEU A 481 23.11 -22.15 -7.20
CA LEU A 481 23.79 -21.90 -8.48
C LEU A 481 23.66 -20.45 -8.97
N ALA A 482 22.97 -19.56 -8.26
CA ALA A 482 22.79 -18.18 -8.68
C ALA A 482 23.91 -17.28 -8.16
N ALA A 483 24.53 -16.52 -9.06
CA ALA A 483 25.38 -15.40 -8.65
C ALA A 483 24.51 -14.32 -7.97
N ALA A 484 25.04 -13.74 -6.89
CA ALA A 484 24.47 -12.54 -6.28
C ALA A 484 24.53 -11.40 -7.30
N PHE A 485 23.42 -10.70 -7.54
CA PHE A 485 23.39 -9.65 -8.57
C PHE A 485 24.00 -8.32 -8.12
N TRP A 486 24.37 -8.22 -6.83
CA TRP A 486 24.90 -7.02 -6.19
C TRP A 486 26.42 -7.14 -5.92
N SER A 487 27.08 -8.16 -6.46
CA SER A 487 28.53 -8.39 -6.29
C SER A 487 29.39 -7.92 -7.47
N ASP A 488 28.77 -7.44 -8.56
CA ASP A 488 29.45 -6.96 -9.78
C ASP A 488 29.51 -5.42 -9.84
N SER A 489 29.61 -4.75 -8.68
CA SER A 489 29.70 -3.28 -8.58
C SER A 489 31.04 -2.83 -8.01
#